data_AF-A0A3B9N2P2-F1
#
_entry.id   AF-A0A3B9N2P2-F1
#
_cell.length_a   1.000
_cell.length_b   1.000
_cell.length_c   1.000
_cell.angle_alpha   90.00
_cell.angle_beta   90.00
_cell.angle_gamma   90.00
#
_symmetry.space_group_name_H-M   'P 1'
#
loop_
_entity.id
_entity.type
_entity.pdbx_description
1 polymer ?
#
loop_
_entity_poly.entity_id
_entity_poly.type
_entity_poly.pdbx_seq_one_letter_code
_entity_poly.pdbx_strand_id
1 'polypeptide(L)'
;MGQLISKSQLERSKKEEKFVLLTAEQVRKDFAMFGMDVEFSGNVVFAYEELFNQLKVYIDKLLSTDSEKLMALLYQIDLSEKELSKNDPDYQFETIPEIVTHKILERELKKVLIRTYFKEKGQT
;
A
#
# COMPACT_ATOMS: atom_id res chain seq x y z
N MET A 1 25.82 -21.55 -18.41
CA MET A 1 25.88 -21.22 -16.96
C MET A 1 24.47 -20.94 -16.48
N GLY A 2 23.71 -21.97 -16.14
CA GLY A 2 22.37 -21.80 -15.55
C GLY A 2 22.53 -21.66 -14.05
N GLN A 3 22.26 -20.48 -13.50
CA GLN A 3 22.25 -20.28 -12.07
C GLN A 3 21.05 -21.04 -11.50
N LEU A 4 21.27 -22.14 -10.79
CA LEU A 4 20.20 -22.84 -10.07
C LEU A 4 19.70 -21.91 -8.95
N ILE A 5 18.48 -21.39 -9.12
CA ILE A 5 17.78 -20.67 -8.05
C ILE A 5 17.52 -21.67 -6.92
N SER A 6 17.91 -21.32 -5.69
CA SER A 6 17.71 -22.20 -4.55
C SER A 6 16.22 -22.27 -4.15
N LYS A 7 15.80 -23.37 -3.54
CA LYS A 7 14.43 -23.53 -3.02
C LYS A 7 14.04 -22.42 -2.04
N SER A 8 14.98 -21.94 -1.21
CA SER A 8 14.72 -20.85 -0.26
C SER A 8 14.54 -19.50 -0.96
N GLN A 9 15.26 -19.23 -2.04
CA GLN A 9 15.07 -18.02 -2.86
C GLN A 9 13.70 -18.02 -3.53
N LEU A 10 13.27 -19.17 -4.08
CA LEU A 10 11.94 -19.32 -4.68
C LEU A 10 10.81 -19.08 -3.67
N GLU A 11 10.89 -19.67 -2.48
CA GLU A 11 9.84 -19.50 -1.46
C GLU A 11 9.79 -18.07 -0.92
N ARG A 12 10.94 -17.39 -0.80
CA ARG A 12 10.98 -15.96 -0.44
C ARG A 12 10.29 -15.09 -1.50
N SER A 13 10.61 -15.29 -2.77
CA SER A 13 10.02 -14.52 -3.88
C SER A 13 8.50 -14.69 -3.95
N LYS A 14 7.99 -15.92 -3.82
CA LYS A 14 6.54 -16.17 -3.76
C LYS A 14 5.87 -15.47 -2.57
N LYS A 15 6.55 -15.41 -1.42
CA LYS A 15 6.03 -14.73 -0.23
C LYS A 15 5.96 -13.21 -0.43
N GLU A 16 6.98 -12.63 -1.04
CA GLU A 16 7.01 -11.21 -1.41
C GLU A 16 5.88 -10.88 -2.40
N GLU A 17 5.71 -11.67 -3.46
CA GLU A 17 4.62 -11.54 -4.43
C GLU A 17 3.24 -11.60 -3.75
N LYS A 18 3.02 -12.59 -2.88
CA LYS A 18 1.78 -12.72 -2.10
C LYS A 18 1.47 -11.46 -1.30
N PHE A 19 2.47 -10.82 -0.68
CA PHE A 19 2.24 -9.61 0.08
C PHE A 19 1.83 -8.44 -0.81
N VAL A 20 2.47 -8.30 -1.98
CA VAL A 20 2.09 -7.26 -2.95
C VAL A 20 0.65 -7.43 -3.40
N LEU A 21 0.24 -8.64 -3.78
CA LEU A 21 -1.14 -8.93 -4.19
C LEU A 21 -2.16 -8.62 -3.09
N LEU A 22 -1.86 -9.03 -1.84
CA LEU A 22 -2.74 -8.76 -0.71
C LEU A 22 -2.83 -7.27 -0.37
N THR A 23 -1.72 -6.53 -0.50
CA THR A 23 -1.70 -5.08 -0.31
C THR A 23 -2.54 -4.37 -1.36
N ALA A 24 -2.39 -4.73 -2.64
CA ALA A 24 -3.21 -4.17 -3.71
C ALA A 24 -4.71 -4.42 -3.45
N GLU A 25 -5.08 -5.61 -3.01
CA GLU A 25 -6.48 -5.93 -2.67
C GLU A 25 -7.02 -5.13 -1.48
N GLN A 26 -6.20 -4.82 -0.46
CA GLN A 26 -6.65 -3.94 0.63
C GLN A 26 -6.84 -2.51 0.15
N VAL A 27 -5.89 -1.97 -0.62
CA VAL A 27 -5.99 -0.64 -1.23
C VAL A 27 -7.29 -0.51 -2.03
N ARG A 28 -7.58 -1.47 -2.90
CA ARG A 28 -8.80 -1.48 -3.71
C ARG A 28 -10.06 -1.44 -2.85
N LYS A 29 -10.12 -2.26 -1.80
CA LYS A 29 -11.29 -2.30 -0.90
C LYS A 29 -11.46 -1.00 -0.12
N ASP A 30 -10.38 -0.48 0.45
CA ASP A 30 -10.41 0.72 1.26
C ASP A 30 -10.84 1.93 0.40
N PHE A 31 -10.36 2.06 -0.83
CA PHE A 31 -10.76 3.14 -1.74
C PHE A 31 -12.19 2.97 -2.31
N ALA A 32 -12.60 1.74 -2.63
CA ALA A 32 -13.93 1.47 -3.14
C ALA A 32 -15.04 1.83 -2.14
N MET A 33 -14.80 1.72 -0.83
CA MET A 33 -15.74 2.18 0.21
C MET A 33 -16.05 3.68 0.13
N PHE A 34 -15.17 4.46 -0.50
CA PHE A 34 -15.33 5.89 -0.74
C PHE A 34 -15.70 6.20 -2.20
N GLY A 35 -16.10 5.20 -2.98
CA GLY A 35 -16.49 5.37 -4.39
C GLY A 35 -15.32 5.76 -5.30
N MET A 36 -14.11 5.30 -4.98
CA MET A 36 -12.92 5.48 -5.80
C MET A 36 -12.44 4.10 -6.27
N ASP A 37 -12.53 3.87 -7.57
CA ASP A 37 -12.14 2.59 -8.15
C ASP A 37 -10.64 2.60 -8.43
N VAL A 38 -9.94 1.66 -7.79
CA VAL A 38 -8.52 1.39 -8.03
C VAL A 38 -8.41 0.08 -8.77
N GLU A 39 -7.68 0.11 -9.88
CA GLU A 39 -7.37 -1.07 -10.68
C GLU A 39 -5.96 -1.56 -10.36
N PHE A 40 -5.76 -2.87 -10.48
CA PHE A 40 -4.45 -3.47 -10.33
C PHE A 40 -4.27 -4.55 -11.39
N SER A 41 -3.24 -4.38 -12.22
CA SER A 41 -2.92 -5.25 -13.35
C SER A 41 -2.54 -6.68 -12.96
N GLY A 42 -2.21 -6.91 -11.68
CA GLY A 42 -1.62 -8.16 -11.20
C GLY A 42 -0.09 -8.21 -11.39
N ASN A 43 0.52 -7.19 -12.02
CA ASN A 43 1.96 -7.14 -12.20
C ASN A 43 2.65 -6.64 -10.94
N VAL A 44 3.19 -7.58 -10.14
CA VAL A 44 3.85 -7.26 -8.87
C VAL A 44 5.12 -6.43 -9.00
N VAL A 45 5.77 -6.43 -10.16
CA VAL A 45 7.01 -5.67 -10.39
C VAL A 45 6.74 -4.16 -10.38
N PHE A 46 5.60 -3.74 -10.94
CA PHE A 46 5.22 -2.32 -11.04
C PHE A 46 4.10 -1.94 -10.09
N ALA A 47 3.71 -2.82 -9.17
CA ALA A 47 2.56 -2.62 -8.30
C ALA A 47 2.64 -1.33 -7.46
N TYR A 48 3.82 -1.00 -6.93
CA TYR A 48 3.99 0.24 -6.17
C TYR A 48 3.68 1.45 -7.04
N GLU A 49 4.32 1.57 -8.21
CA GLU A 49 4.15 2.70 -9.12
C GLU A 49 2.72 2.79 -9.65
N GLU A 50 2.12 1.67 -10.06
CA GLU A 50 0.76 1.60 -10.57
C GLU A 50 -0.26 2.09 -9.55
N LEU A 51 -0.18 1.57 -8.31
CA LEU A 51 -1.08 1.97 -7.23
C LEU A 51 -0.80 3.42 -6.80
N PHE A 52 0.47 3.80 -6.68
CA PHE A 52 0.87 5.15 -6.27
C PHE A 52 0.30 6.20 -7.22
N ASN A 53 0.43 6.00 -8.53
CA ASN A 53 -0.04 6.96 -9.52
C ASN A 53 -1.57 7.14 -9.46
N GLN A 54 -2.33 6.06 -9.30
CA GLN A 54 -3.79 6.14 -9.16
C GLN A 54 -4.20 6.83 -7.86
N LEU A 55 -3.63 6.41 -6.74
CA LEU A 55 -3.95 6.96 -5.42
C LEU A 55 -3.61 8.45 -5.35
N LYS A 56 -2.47 8.86 -5.88
CA LYS A 56 -2.06 10.28 -5.89
C LYS A 56 -3.11 11.17 -6.53
N VAL A 57 -3.70 10.76 -7.66
CA VAL A 57 -4.75 11.51 -8.34
C VAL A 57 -5.99 11.68 -7.44
N TYR A 58 -6.39 10.61 -6.75
CA TYR A 58 -7.50 10.68 -5.80
C TYR A 58 -7.20 11.57 -4.60
N ILE A 59 -6.01 11.43 -4.01
CA ILE A 59 -5.60 12.22 -2.85
C ILE A 59 -5.50 13.70 -3.19
N ASP A 60 -4.89 14.05 -4.33
CA ASP A 60 -4.79 15.43 -4.80
C ASP A 60 -6.17 16.07 -5.02
N LYS A 61 -7.09 15.31 -5.62
CA LYS A 61 -8.48 15.74 -5.77
C LYS A 61 -9.18 15.92 -4.42
N LEU A 62 -9.04 14.99 -3.49
CA LEU A 62 -9.70 15.09 -2.18
C LEU A 62 -9.13 16.25 -1.34
N LEU A 63 -7.81 16.47 -1.38
CA LEU A 63 -7.17 17.62 -0.72
C LEU A 63 -7.75 18.96 -1.19
N SER A 64 -8.06 19.06 -2.48
CA SER A 64 -8.57 20.31 -3.09
C SER A 64 -10.09 20.46 -3.03
N THR A 65 -10.84 19.36 -2.96
CA THR A 65 -12.31 19.39 -3.15
C THR A 65 -13.12 18.85 -1.97
N ASP A 66 -12.57 17.96 -1.16
CA ASP A 66 -13.33 17.24 -0.13
C ASP A 66 -12.40 16.72 0.99
N SER A 67 -11.98 17.63 1.86
CA SER A 67 -11.07 17.32 2.97
C SER A 67 -11.71 16.41 4.02
N GLU A 68 -13.03 16.46 4.21
CA GLU A 68 -13.73 15.59 5.17
C GLU A 68 -13.67 14.13 4.71
N LYS A 69 -13.92 13.87 3.42
CA LYS A 69 -13.79 12.54 2.83
C LYS A 69 -12.36 12.03 2.87
N LEU A 70 -11.36 12.91 2.65
CA LEU A 70 -9.96 12.55 2.85
C LEU A 70 -9.71 12.08 4.27
N MET A 71 -10.12 12.85 5.27
CA MET A 71 -9.91 12.49 6.67
C MET A 71 -10.58 11.16 7.02
N ALA A 72 -11.82 10.94 6.55
CA ALA A 72 -12.52 9.67 6.75
C ALA A 72 -11.78 8.47 6.14
N LEU A 73 -11.20 8.63 4.94
CA LEU A 73 -10.34 7.62 4.31
C LEU A 73 -9.10 7.32 5.15
N LEU A 74 -8.40 8.36 5.62
CA LEU A 74 -7.19 8.21 6.44
C LEU A 74 -7.49 7.49 7.77
N TYR A 75 -8.63 7.79 8.40
CA TYR A 75 -9.08 7.06 9.59
C TYR A 75 -9.38 5.59 9.30
N GLN A 76 -10.06 5.28 8.19
CA GLN A 76 -10.34 3.90 7.78
C GLN A 76 -9.05 3.08 7.57
N ILE A 77 -8.02 3.73 7.06
CA ILE A 77 -6.69 3.13 6.81
C ILE A 77 -5.85 3.03 8.09
N ASP A 78 -6.26 3.67 9.17
CA ASP A 78 -5.52 3.83 10.44
C ASP A 78 -4.21 4.62 10.22
N LEU A 79 -4.34 5.79 9.60
CA LEU A 79 -3.25 6.74 9.38
C LEU A 79 -3.55 8.07 10.09
N SER A 80 -2.70 8.46 11.03
CA SER A 80 -2.83 9.70 11.80
C SER A 80 -1.94 10.82 11.24
N GLU A 81 -2.22 12.08 11.58
CA GLU A 81 -1.36 13.23 11.24
C GLU A 81 0.09 13.05 11.74
N LYS A 82 0.26 12.39 12.91
CA LYS A 82 1.58 12.05 13.43
C LYS A 82 2.34 11.07 12.52
N GLU A 83 1.65 10.13 11.88
CA GLU A 83 2.29 9.22 10.91
C GLU A 83 2.60 9.95 9.60
N LEU A 84 1.74 10.89 9.18
CA LEU A 84 1.95 11.71 7.97
C LEU A 84 3.15 12.65 8.09
N SER A 85 3.41 13.17 9.30
CA SER A 85 4.55 14.05 9.58
C SER A 85 5.89 13.33 9.74
N LYS A 86 5.92 12.00 9.73
CA LYS A 86 7.17 11.24 9.78
C LYS A 86 7.86 11.24 8.42
N ASN A 87 9.01 11.89 8.37
CA ASN A 87 9.90 11.80 7.21
C ASN A 87 10.39 10.38 7.00
N ASP A 88 10.41 9.96 5.74
CA ASP A 88 11.08 8.75 5.30
C ASP A 88 12.43 9.14 4.69
N PRO A 89 13.57 8.74 5.27
CA PRO A 89 14.88 9.16 4.77
C PRO A 89 15.20 8.62 3.37
N ASP A 90 14.55 7.52 2.96
CA ASP A 90 14.81 6.87 1.68
C ASP A 90 14.01 7.50 0.53
N TYR A 91 13.04 8.36 0.84
CA TYR A 91 12.17 9.01 -0.14
C TYR A 91 12.17 10.53 0.02
N GLN A 92 12.38 11.22 -1.10
CA GLN A 92 12.18 12.67 -1.20
C GLN A 92 10.90 12.93 -1.99
N PHE A 93 9.81 13.22 -1.28
CA PHE A 93 8.55 13.61 -1.89
C PHE A 93 8.47 15.12 -2.02
N GLU A 94 8.01 15.61 -3.17
CA GLU A 94 7.93 17.04 -3.45
C GLU A 94 6.60 17.63 -2.99
N THR A 95 5.56 16.80 -2.90
CA THR A 95 4.18 17.25 -2.69
C THR A 95 3.46 16.49 -1.56
N ILE A 96 2.47 17.15 -0.93
CA ILE A 96 1.63 16.53 0.11
C ILE A 96 0.87 15.29 -0.42
N PRO A 97 0.24 15.30 -1.63
CA PRO A 97 -0.39 14.11 -2.18
C PRO A 97 0.56 12.91 -2.28
N GLU A 98 1.83 13.13 -2.63
CA GLU A 98 2.83 12.06 -2.72
C GLU A 98 3.17 11.47 -1.36
N ILE A 99 3.39 12.32 -0.36
CA ILE A 99 3.65 11.90 1.02
C ILE A 99 2.48 11.05 1.54
N VAL A 100 1.25 11.57 1.42
CA VAL A 100 0.05 10.88 1.89
C VAL A 100 -0.13 9.55 1.17
N THR A 101 0.04 9.53 -0.16
CA THR A 101 -0.09 8.32 -0.97
C THR A 101 0.93 7.25 -0.55
N HIS A 102 2.20 7.64 -0.39
CA HIS A 102 3.23 6.73 0.07
C HIS A 102 2.90 6.15 1.44
N LYS A 103 2.49 6.99 2.40
CA LYS A 103 2.15 6.55 3.76
C LYS A 103 0.93 5.63 3.79
N ILE A 104 -0.05 5.82 2.92
CA ILE A 104 -1.17 4.89 2.75
C ILE A 104 -0.67 3.52 2.31
N LEU A 105 0.12 3.44 1.24
CA LEU A 105 0.64 2.17 0.72
C LEU A 105 1.53 1.46 1.74
N GLU A 106 2.38 2.22 2.44
CA GLU A 106 3.22 1.70 3.52
C GLU A 106 2.38 1.12 4.67
N ARG A 107 1.30 1.81 5.06
CA ARG A 107 0.38 1.37 6.11
C ARG A 107 -0.37 0.10 5.72
N GLU A 108 -0.84 0.00 4.48
CA GLU A 108 -1.50 -1.20 3.95
C GLU A 108 -0.57 -2.41 3.96
N LEU A 109 0.66 -2.25 3.47
CA LEU A 109 1.67 -3.29 3.52
C LEU A 109 1.95 -3.74 4.96
N LYS A 110 2.13 -2.80 5.89
CA LYS A 110 2.29 -3.13 7.32
C LYS A 110 1.11 -3.93 7.87
N LYS A 111 -0.13 -3.54 7.56
CA LYS A 111 -1.34 -4.31 7.97
C LYS A 111 -1.30 -5.73 7.42
N VAL A 112 -0.96 -5.90 6.14
CA VAL A 112 -0.88 -7.21 5.47
C VAL A 112 0.20 -8.10 6.10
N LEU A 113 1.39 -7.56 6.33
CA LEU A 113 2.50 -8.28 6.96
C LEU A 113 2.12 -8.75 8.37
N ILE A 114 1.57 -7.85 9.19
CA ILE A 114 1.12 -8.15 10.55
C ILE A 114 0.05 -9.24 10.55
N ARG A 115 -1.01 -9.08 9.76
CA ARG A 115 -2.12 -10.04 9.67
C ARG A 115 -1.63 -11.42 9.23
N THR A 116 -0.73 -11.47 8.25
CA THR A 116 -0.19 -12.74 7.76
C THR A 116 0.70 -13.41 8.80
N TYR A 117 1.57 -12.65 9.47
CA TYR A 117 2.43 -13.17 10.54
C TYR A 117 1.64 -13.78 11.69
N PHE A 118 0.60 -13.09 12.18
CA PHE A 118 -0.23 -13.61 13.28
C PHE A 118 -1.14 -14.76 12.84
N LYS A 119 -1.60 -14.80 11.58
CA LYS A 119 -2.36 -15.93 11.05
C LYS A 119 -1.50 -17.19 10.92
N GLU A 120 -0.22 -17.04 10.55
CA GLU A 120 0.74 -18.15 10.49
C GLU A 120 1.10 -18.70 11.89
N LYS A 121 1.09 -17.86 12.93
CA LYS A 121 1.36 -18.29 14.32
C LYS A 121 0.14 -18.77 15.11
N GLY A 122 -1.07 -18.34 14.76
CA GLY A 122 -2.32 -18.77 15.41
C GLY A 122 -2.87 -20.12 14.93
N GLN A 123 -2.13 -20.83 14.06
CA GLN A 123 -2.48 -22.16 13.56
C GLN A 123 -1.71 -23.31 14.25
N THR A 124 -1.08 -23.04 15.40
CA THR A 124 -0.58 -24.09 16.32
C THR A 124 -1.64 -24.56 17.27
#